data_AF-A0A9X2XB17-F1
#
_entry.id   AF-A0A9X2XB17-F1
#
_cell.length_a   1.000
_cell.length_b   1.000
_cell.length_c   1.000
_cell.angle_alpha   90.00
_cell.angle_beta   90.00
_cell.angle_gamma   90.00
#
_symmetry.space_group_name_H-M   'P 1'
#
loop_
_entity.id
_entity.type
_entity.pdbx_description
1 polymer ?
#
loop_
_entity_poly.entity_id
_entity_poly.type
_entity_poly.pdbx_seq_one_letter_code
_entity_poly.pdbx_strand_id
1 'polypeptide(L)'
;MVREAARTAMRAVRPKVPPFPAWKALLQQSLRKSAQFSDDEAAMLTLHEPGWCEQCGKRLPDLRHWRRIFCDRKCLNDYFNGLTAKARAEERARLKCVVCGEPITGAKRSHQKYCSERCRQKRRRTCT
;
A
#
# COMPACT_ATOMS: atom_id res chain seq x y z
N MET A 1 43.34 -0.78 37.58
CA MET A 1 42.87 0.13 36.50
C MET A 1 42.97 -0.58 35.14
N VAL A 2 42.34 -1.76 35.00
CA VAL A 2 41.11 -2.05 34.21
C VAL A 2 41.23 -1.90 32.66
N ARG A 3 42.28 -1.29 32.10
CA ARG A 3 42.43 -1.07 30.64
C ARG A 3 43.19 -2.16 29.87
N GLU A 4 43.90 -3.08 30.52
CA GLU A 4 44.71 -4.09 29.83
C GLU A 4 43.97 -5.41 29.54
N ALA A 5 42.95 -5.77 30.32
CA ALA A 5 42.20 -7.01 30.10
C ALA A 5 41.30 -6.98 28.84
N ALA A 6 40.96 -5.79 28.33
CA ALA A 6 40.05 -5.63 27.20
C ALA A 6 40.72 -5.76 25.82
N ARG A 7 42.07 -5.75 25.73
CA ARG A 7 42.78 -5.86 24.43
C ARG A 7 43.03 -7.29 23.96
N THR A 8 42.93 -8.28 24.84
CA THR A 8 43.25 -9.68 24.51
C THR A 8 42.07 -10.47 23.94
N ALA A 9 40.83 -9.97 24.09
CA ALA A 9 39.61 -10.71 23.71
C ALA A 9 39.14 -10.52 22.25
N MET A 10 39.70 -9.58 21.48
CA MET A 10 39.24 -9.29 20.11
C MET A 10 40.07 -9.96 18.99
N ARG A 11 40.86 -10.99 19.31
CA ARG A 11 41.76 -11.65 18.35
C ARG A 11 41.38 -13.11 18.05
N ALA A 12 40.11 -13.51 18.09
CA ALA A 12 39.80 -14.91 17.73
C ALA A 12 38.37 -15.20 17.26
N VAL A 13 37.78 -14.38 16.38
CA VAL A 13 36.69 -14.89 15.52
C VAL A 13 36.82 -14.30 14.12
N ARG A 14 37.83 -14.76 13.38
CA ARG A 14 37.71 -14.73 11.92
C ARG A 14 36.74 -15.85 11.56
N PRO A 15 35.57 -15.57 10.94
CA PRO A 15 34.74 -16.65 10.44
C PRO A 15 35.59 -17.49 9.48
N LYS A 16 35.67 -18.80 9.73
CA LYS A 16 36.30 -19.76 8.82
C LYS A 16 35.57 -19.65 7.48
N VAL A 17 36.19 -18.96 6.52
CA VAL A 17 35.73 -19.01 5.14
C VAL A 17 35.91 -20.47 4.69
N PRO A 18 34.87 -21.18 4.25
CA PRO A 18 35.00 -22.56 3.84
C PRO A 18 35.95 -22.65 2.63
N PRO A 19 36.74 -23.73 2.50
CA PRO A 19 37.68 -23.89 1.41
C PRO A 19 36.99 -23.87 0.03
N PHE A 20 37.78 -23.51 -0.98
CA PHE A 20 37.39 -22.94 -2.27
C PHE A 20 36.53 -23.80 -3.25
N PRO A 21 36.08 -25.05 -3.00
CA PRO A 21 35.00 -25.64 -3.81
C PRO A 21 33.61 -25.54 -3.16
N ALA A 22 33.49 -25.31 -1.84
CA ALA A 22 32.20 -25.33 -1.15
C ALA A 22 31.31 -24.12 -1.51
N TRP A 23 31.90 -22.95 -1.77
CA TRP A 23 31.16 -21.77 -2.22
C TRP A 23 30.58 -21.95 -3.62
N LYS A 24 31.24 -22.69 -4.52
CA LYS A 24 30.67 -23.02 -5.84
C LYS A 24 29.43 -23.91 -5.68
N ALA A 25 29.48 -24.91 -4.82
CA ALA A 25 28.33 -25.77 -4.55
C ALA A 25 27.16 -25.00 -3.90
N LEU A 26 27.46 -24.08 -2.97
CA LEU A 26 26.45 -23.21 -2.36
C LEU A 26 25.90 -22.17 -3.35
N LEU A 27 26.74 -21.60 -4.22
CA LEU A 27 26.33 -20.68 -5.28
C LEU A 27 25.47 -21.41 -6.32
N GLN A 28 25.84 -22.64 -6.68
CA GLN A 28 25.10 -23.47 -7.63
C GLN A 28 23.77 -23.96 -7.02
N GLN A 29 23.71 -24.26 -5.72
CA GLN A 29 22.44 -24.51 -5.01
C GLN A 29 21.58 -23.24 -4.90
N SER A 30 22.18 -22.08 -4.67
CA SER A 30 21.46 -20.80 -4.65
C SER A 30 20.88 -20.49 -6.03
N LEU A 31 21.65 -20.64 -7.11
CA LEU A 31 21.20 -20.45 -8.49
C LEU A 31 20.10 -21.45 -8.89
N ARG A 32 20.18 -22.72 -8.44
CA ARG A 32 19.10 -23.71 -8.65
C ARG A 32 17.82 -23.37 -7.88
N LYS A 33 17.91 -22.81 -6.67
CA LYS A 33 16.75 -22.29 -5.94
C LYS A 33 16.16 -21.04 -6.61
N SER A 34 16.98 -20.18 -7.21
CA SER A 34 16.53 -19.06 -8.04
C SER A 34 15.82 -19.52 -9.32
N ALA A 35 16.20 -20.67 -9.89
CA ALA A 35 15.55 -21.24 -11.07
C ALA A 35 14.20 -21.93 -10.79
N GLN A 36 13.80 -22.04 -9.52
CA GLN A 36 12.46 -22.49 -9.10
C GLN A 36 11.52 -21.31 -8.78
N PHE A 37 11.93 -20.06 -9.05
CA PHE A 37 10.98 -18.96 -9.19
C PHE A 37 10.13 -19.24 -10.43
N SER A 38 8.87 -19.56 -10.19
CA SER A 38 7.94 -20.13 -11.15
C SER A 38 7.73 -19.23 -12.37
N ASP A 39 7.47 -19.87 -13.51
CA ASP A 39 6.95 -19.23 -14.72
C ASP A 39 5.62 -18.46 -14.46
N ASP A 40 5.00 -18.65 -13.28
CA ASP A 40 3.81 -17.95 -12.81
C ASP A 40 4.06 -16.47 -12.42
N GLU A 41 5.26 -16.09 -11.96
CA GLU A 41 5.56 -14.66 -11.70
C GLU A 41 5.73 -13.87 -13.00
N ALA A 42 6.24 -14.50 -14.05
CA ALA A 42 6.33 -13.89 -15.37
C ALA A 42 4.93 -13.62 -15.97
N ALA A 43 3.96 -14.50 -15.69
CA ALA A 43 2.57 -14.33 -16.10
C ALA A 43 1.83 -13.21 -15.34
N MET A 44 2.20 -12.90 -14.09
CA MET A 44 1.62 -11.77 -13.34
C MET A 44 2.07 -10.39 -13.85
N LEU A 45 3.18 -10.32 -14.60
CA LEU A 45 3.70 -9.07 -15.17
C LEU A 45 3.14 -8.75 -16.57
N THR A 46 2.36 -9.63 -17.19
CA THR A 46 2.04 -9.60 -18.64
C THR A 46 0.56 -9.38 -19.00
N LEU A 47 -0.28 -8.73 -18.18
CA LEU A 47 -1.69 -8.51 -18.55
C LEU A 47 -2.24 -7.09 -18.32
N HIS A 48 -1.42 -6.07 -18.52
CA HIS A 48 -1.95 -4.81 -19.02
C HIS A 48 -1.47 -4.67 -20.45
N GLU A 49 -2.30 -5.06 -21.44
CA GLU A 49 -2.03 -4.77 -22.85
C GLU A 49 -1.75 -3.26 -22.96
N PRO A 50 -0.48 -2.85 -23.18
CA PRO A 50 -0.11 -1.46 -23.10
C PRO A 50 -0.74 -0.75 -24.31
N GLY A 51 -1.68 0.15 -24.04
CA GLY A 51 -2.33 0.90 -25.11
C GLY A 51 -3.77 1.31 -24.86
N TRP A 52 -4.38 0.95 -23.73
CA TRP A 52 -5.75 1.35 -23.39
C TRP A 52 -5.79 2.17 -22.10
N CYS A 53 -6.67 3.17 -22.07
CA CYS A 53 -6.89 4.01 -20.91
C CYS A 53 -7.78 3.30 -19.90
N GLU A 54 -7.31 3.08 -18.66
CA GLU A 54 -8.10 2.40 -17.62
C GLU A 54 -9.39 3.13 -17.25
N GLN A 55 -9.41 4.47 -17.38
CA GLN A 55 -10.57 5.28 -16.97
C GLN A 55 -11.67 5.34 -18.04
N CYS A 56 -11.30 5.42 -19.32
CA CYS A 56 -12.26 5.66 -20.40
C CYS A 56 -12.29 4.56 -21.47
N GLY A 57 -11.39 3.57 -21.40
CA GLY A 57 -11.30 2.46 -22.35
C GLY A 57 -10.83 2.85 -23.76
N LYS A 58 -10.39 4.10 -23.98
CA LYS A 58 -9.91 4.55 -25.28
C LYS A 58 -8.46 4.14 -25.51
N ARG A 59 -8.09 3.92 -26.78
CA ARG A 59 -6.70 3.70 -27.18
C ARG A 59 -5.85 4.93 -26.88
N LEU A 60 -4.67 4.74 -26.31
CA LEU A 60 -3.74 5.83 -26.03
C LEU A 60 -3.23 6.43 -27.34
N PRO A 61 -3.25 7.77 -27.49
CA PRO A 61 -2.88 8.43 -28.74
C PRO A 61 -1.38 8.37 -29.03
N ASP A 62 -0.55 8.18 -28.00
CA ASP A 62 0.90 8.16 -28.12
C ASP A 62 1.49 7.12 -27.17
N LEU A 63 2.17 6.13 -27.74
CA LEU A 63 2.88 5.05 -27.02
C LEU A 63 4.33 5.43 -26.70
N ARG A 64 4.77 6.66 -27.02
CA ARG A 64 6.13 7.16 -26.70
C ARG A 64 6.48 7.00 -25.22
N HIS A 65 5.48 7.04 -24.35
CA HIS A 65 5.61 6.68 -22.94
C HIS A 65 4.93 5.35 -22.68
N TRP A 66 5.69 4.25 -22.78
CA TRP A 66 5.22 2.87 -22.56
C TRP A 66 4.61 2.61 -21.17
N ARG A 67 4.90 3.47 -20.18
CA ARG A 67 4.31 3.41 -18.83
C ARG A 67 3.03 4.25 -18.66
N ARG A 68 2.54 4.89 -19.72
CA ARG A 68 1.37 5.74 -19.61
C ARG A 68 0.11 4.88 -19.54
N ILE A 69 -0.66 5.09 -18.48
CA ILE A 69 -1.90 4.35 -18.20
C ILE A 69 -3.15 5.14 -18.66
N PHE A 70 -3.09 6.48 -18.67
CA PHE A 70 -4.23 7.34 -18.96
C PHE A 70 -4.05 8.17 -20.23
N CYS A 71 -5.12 8.33 -21.02
CA CYS A 71 -5.10 9.08 -22.28
C CYS A 71 -4.81 10.58 -22.10
N ASP A 72 -5.20 11.17 -20.97
CA ASP A 72 -5.04 12.58 -20.66
C ASP A 72 -5.03 12.85 -19.14
N ARG A 73 -4.70 14.09 -18.76
CA ARG A 73 -4.68 14.50 -17.34
C ARG A 73 -6.07 14.42 -16.70
N LYS A 74 -7.15 14.63 -17.47
CA LYS A 74 -8.51 14.52 -16.97
C LYS A 74 -8.84 13.10 -16.53
N CYS A 75 -8.58 12.09 -17.37
CA CYS A 75 -8.80 10.69 -17.01
C CYS A 75 -7.99 10.27 -15.79
N LEU A 76 -6.73 10.71 -15.70
CA LEU A 76 -5.90 10.48 -14.52
C LEU A 76 -6.56 11.06 -13.27
N ASN A 77 -6.97 12.33 -13.31
CA ASN A 77 -7.59 12.99 -12.16
C ASN A 77 -8.92 12.34 -11.78
N ASP A 78 -9.78 12.02 -12.75
CA ASP A 78 -11.09 11.39 -12.50
C ASP A 78 -10.94 10.02 -11.82
N TYR A 79 -9.94 9.22 -12.23
CA TYR A 79 -9.61 7.95 -11.61
C TYR A 79 -9.24 8.11 -10.12
N PHE A 80 -8.24 8.94 -9.81
CA PHE A 80 -7.79 9.15 -8.44
C PHE A 80 -8.83 9.88 -7.57
N ASN A 81 -9.59 10.80 -8.14
CA ASN A 81 -10.71 11.46 -7.47
C ASN A 81 -11.81 10.45 -7.15
N GLY A 82 -12.10 9.49 -8.04
CA GLY A 82 -13.04 8.40 -7.81
C GLY A 82 -12.63 7.50 -6.65
N LEU A 83 -11.36 7.09 -6.59
CA LEU A 83 -10.82 6.31 -5.46
C LEU A 83 -10.93 7.09 -4.14
N THR A 84 -10.56 8.36 -4.15
CA THR A 84 -10.66 9.24 -2.98
C THR A 84 -12.11 9.44 -2.54
N ALA A 85 -13.04 9.59 -3.50
CA ALA A 85 -14.46 9.75 -3.23
C ALA A 85 -15.06 8.50 -2.58
N LYS A 86 -14.69 7.30 -3.06
CA LYS A 86 -15.07 6.01 -2.46
C LYS A 86 -14.55 5.88 -1.03
N ALA A 87 -13.27 6.14 -0.80
CA ALA A 87 -12.68 6.10 0.55
C ALA A 87 -13.40 7.06 1.52
N ARG A 88 -13.69 8.30 1.07
CA ARG A 88 -14.46 9.27 1.86
C ARG A 88 -15.91 8.83 2.10
N ALA A 89 -16.51 8.11 1.18
CA ALA A 89 -17.88 7.59 1.34
C ALA A 89 -17.90 6.44 2.36
N GLU A 90 -16.92 5.54 2.32
CA GLU A 90 -16.74 4.48 3.30
C GLU A 90 -16.49 5.01 4.71
N GLU A 91 -15.63 6.03 4.85
CA GLU A 91 -15.40 6.71 6.13
C GLU A 91 -16.70 7.30 6.69
N ARG A 92 -17.49 7.96 5.83
CA ARG A 92 -18.80 8.52 6.21
C ARG A 92 -19.82 7.45 6.58
N ALA A 93 -19.81 6.31 5.92
CA ALA A 93 -20.70 5.19 6.23
C ALA A 93 -20.42 4.57 7.62
N ARG A 94 -19.20 4.74 8.15
CA ARG A 94 -18.82 4.27 9.49
C ARG A 94 -19.23 5.22 10.62
N LEU A 95 -19.69 6.42 10.31
CA LEU A 95 -20.06 7.41 11.32
C LEU A 95 -21.32 7.01 12.08
N LYS A 96 -21.24 7.12 13.40
CA LYS A 96 -22.36 6.86 14.32
C LYS A 96 -22.73 8.13 15.06
N CYS A 97 -24.02 8.29 15.34
CA CYS A 97 -24.53 9.41 16.12
C CYS A 97 -24.07 9.27 17.57
N VAL A 98 -23.51 10.34 18.13
CA VAL A 98 -23.03 10.37 19.52
C VAL A 98 -24.16 10.25 20.55
N VAL A 99 -25.42 10.50 20.14
CA VAL A 99 -26.57 10.57 21.06
C VAL A 99 -27.45 9.33 21.02
N CYS A 100 -27.75 8.80 19.84
CA CYS A 100 -28.57 7.60 19.69
C CYS A 100 -27.76 6.35 19.32
N GLY A 101 -26.49 6.48 18.93
CA GLY A 101 -25.64 5.35 18.52
C GLY A 101 -25.91 4.81 17.11
N GLU A 102 -26.98 5.25 16.45
CA GLU A 102 -27.36 4.83 15.10
C GLU A 102 -26.37 5.35 14.04
N PRO A 103 -26.22 4.62 12.91
CA PRO A 103 -25.40 5.08 11.78
C PRO A 103 -25.97 6.37 11.19
N ILE A 104 -25.09 7.31 10.82
CA ILE A 104 -25.49 8.57 10.21
C ILE A 104 -25.69 8.34 8.70
N THR A 105 -26.93 8.14 8.29
CA THR A 105 -27.30 8.07 6.87
C THR A 105 -27.15 9.45 6.23
N GLY A 106 -26.47 9.52 5.08
CA GLY A 106 -26.32 10.77 4.32
C GLY A 106 -25.36 11.81 4.94
N ALA A 107 -24.34 11.38 5.70
CA ALA A 107 -23.34 12.30 6.24
C ALA A 107 -22.70 13.16 5.12
N LYS A 108 -22.77 14.49 5.25
CA LYS A 108 -22.17 15.42 4.27
C LYS A 108 -20.69 15.67 4.54
N ARG A 109 -20.23 15.45 5.77
CA ARG A 109 -18.87 15.72 6.24
C ARG A 109 -18.36 14.56 7.08
N SER A 110 -17.05 14.28 7.03
CA SER A 110 -16.41 13.23 7.83
C SER A 110 -16.50 13.47 9.34
N HIS A 111 -16.58 14.73 9.77
CA HIS A 111 -16.68 15.10 11.19
C HIS A 111 -18.13 15.29 11.69
N GLN A 112 -19.13 14.81 10.96
CA GLN A 112 -20.52 14.95 11.37
C GLN A 112 -20.82 14.04 12.58
N LYS A 113 -21.24 14.65 13.70
CA LYS A 113 -21.43 13.95 14.99
C LYS A 113 -22.86 13.47 15.26
N TYR A 114 -23.85 14.02 14.56
CA TYR A 114 -25.26 13.83 14.87
C TYR A 114 -26.04 13.42 13.61
N CYS A 115 -26.95 12.45 13.75
CA CYS A 115 -27.84 12.02 12.67
C CYS A 115 -28.93 13.05 12.34
N SER A 116 -29.38 13.82 13.33
CA SER A 116 -30.47 14.78 13.19
C SER A 116 -30.30 15.99 14.11
N GLU A 117 -31.03 17.07 13.80
CA GLU A 117 -31.08 18.26 14.67
C GLU A 117 -31.67 17.95 16.05
N ARG A 118 -32.62 17.00 16.13
CA ARG A 118 -33.18 16.51 17.40
C ARG A 118 -32.09 15.94 18.31
N CYS A 119 -31.19 15.11 17.78
CA CYS A 119 -30.06 14.58 18.56
C CYS A 119 -29.09 15.68 18.97
N ARG A 120 -28.79 16.62 18.07
CA ARG A 120 -27.95 17.78 18.38
C ARG A 120 -28.52 18.61 19.54
N GLN A 121 -29.82 18.88 19.53
CA GLN A 121 -30.49 19.60 20.62
C GLN A 121 -30.51 18.80 21.93
N LYS A 122 -30.77 17.49 21.87
CA LYS A 122 -30.73 16.63 23.06
C LYS A 122 -29.38 16.72 23.77
N ARG A 123 -28.27 16.63 23.01
CA ARG A 123 -26.91 16.80 23.58
C ARG A 123 -26.68 18.19 24.20
N ARG A 124 -27.22 19.25 23.58
CA ARG A 124 -27.11 20.61 24.12
C ARG A 124 -27.86 20.77 25.45
N ARG A 125 -29.06 20.19 25.58
CA ARG A 125 -29.88 20.27 26.80
C ARG A 125 -29.33 19.44 27.98
N THR A 126 -28.64 18.35 27.70
CA THR A 126 -28.04 17.50 28.75
C THR A 126 -26.72 18.06 29.31
N CYS A 127 -26.17 19.13 28.72
CA CYS A 127 -24.95 19.79 29.21
C CYS A 127 -25.24 21.07 30.01
N THR A 128 -26.52 21.36 30.28
CA THR A 128 -26.97 22.32 31.30
C THR A 128 -27.24 21.58 32.58
#